data_AF-A0A2Z3GZ21-F1
#
_entry.id   AF-A0A2Z3GZ21-F1
#
_cell.length_a   1.000
_cell.length_b   1.000
_cell.length_c   1.000
_cell.angle_alpha   90.00
_cell.angle_beta   90.00
_cell.angle_gamma   90.00
#
_symmetry.space_group_name_H-M   'P 1'
#
loop_
_entity.id
_entity.type
_entity.pdbx_description
1 polymer ?
#
loop_
_entity_poly.entity_id
_entity_poly.type
_entity_poly.pdbx_seq_one_letter_code
_entity_poly.pdbx_strand_id
1 'polypeptide(L)'
;MKVTLAKHGGLAAGIRRPPQVVDTDALPAPLAEELARLVAAAVAAGTPPGERPGRARDAMSYTLTVEGDGRTALTQSDTAMTPAFAALLAWLEQH
;
A
#
# COMPACT_ATOMS: atom_id res chain seq x y z
N MET A 1 6.87 -13.21 4.20
CA MET A 1 6.50 -12.10 3.27
C MET A 1 6.24 -10.86 4.12
N LYS A 2 6.84 -9.73 3.76
CA LYS A 2 6.74 -8.49 4.51
C LYS A 2 6.16 -7.38 3.64
N VAL A 3 5.25 -6.60 4.19
CA VAL A 3 4.58 -5.49 3.51
C VAL A 3 4.86 -4.22 4.29
N THR A 4 5.40 -3.21 3.60
CA THR A 4 5.70 -1.89 4.16
C THR A 4 4.82 -0.85 3.47
N LEU A 5 4.11 -0.04 4.26
CA LEU A 5 3.27 1.06 3.82
C LEU A 5 3.90 2.39 4.23
N ALA A 6 4.27 3.19 3.24
CA ALA A 6 4.64 4.59 3.41
C ALA A 6 3.50 5.50 2.93
N LYS A 7 3.24 6.57 3.69
CA LYS A 7 2.20 7.55 3.42
C LYS A 7 2.83 8.91 3.15
N HIS A 8 2.40 9.58 2.09
CA HIS A 8 2.93 10.85 1.61
C HIS A 8 1.78 11.83 1.33
N GLY A 9 1.94 13.12 1.63
CA GLY A 9 0.92 14.15 1.35
C GLY A 9 -0.11 14.39 2.48
N GLY A 10 -1.07 15.29 2.22
CA GLY A 10 -2.07 15.79 3.18
C GLY A 10 -1.61 16.99 4.03
N LEU A 11 -2.52 17.56 4.83
CA LEU A 11 -2.25 18.71 5.75
C LEU A 11 -1.11 18.46 6.75
N ALA A 12 -0.70 17.20 6.94
CA ALA A 12 0.41 16.79 7.79
C ALA A 12 1.69 16.46 7.01
N ALA A 13 1.84 16.88 5.74
CA ALA A 13 3.02 16.58 4.91
C ALA A 13 4.37 17.06 5.51
N GLY A 14 4.34 17.93 6.53
CA GLY A 14 5.53 18.32 7.31
C GLY A 14 5.93 17.32 8.41
N ILE A 15 5.08 16.35 8.76
CA ILE A 15 5.33 15.34 9.79
C ILE A 15 5.57 14.00 9.09
N ARG A 16 6.84 13.55 9.06
CA ARG A 16 7.16 12.20 8.57
C ARG A 16 6.58 11.16 9.54
N ARG A 17 5.56 10.43 9.09
CA ARG A 17 5.09 9.25 9.81
C ARG A 17 6.02 8.07 9.51
N PRO A 18 6.39 7.26 10.51
CA PRO A 18 7.13 6.04 10.25
C PRO A 18 6.31 5.13 9.33
N PRO A 19 6.95 4.42 8.39
CA PRO A 19 6.28 3.42 7.59
C PRO A 19 5.66 2.34 8.48
N GLN A 20 4.44 1.93 8.17
CA GLN A 20 3.80 0.79 8.81
C GLN A 20 4.34 -0.49 8.17
N VAL A 21 4.67 -1.47 8.99
CA VAL A 21 5.29 -2.72 8.53
C VAL A 21 4.49 -3.89 9.10
N VAL A 22 4.05 -4.78 8.23
CA VAL A 22 3.41 -6.03 8.59
C VAL A 22 4.21 -7.19 8.01
N ASP A 23 4.58 -8.14 8.86
CA ASP A 23 5.31 -9.35 8.47
C ASP A 23 4.42 -10.57 8.65
N THR A 24 4.25 -11.38 7.59
CA THR A 24 3.44 -12.61 7.66
C THR A 24 3.96 -13.59 8.70
N ASP A 25 5.26 -13.56 9.00
CA ASP A 25 5.87 -14.48 9.94
C ASP A 25 5.50 -14.14 11.40
N ALA A 26 5.01 -12.92 11.62
CA ALA A 26 4.48 -12.45 12.91
C ALA A 26 2.95 -12.54 12.99
N LEU A 27 2.26 -13.01 11.93
CA LEU A 27 0.81 -13.09 11.87
C LEU A 27 0.30 -14.52 12.12
N PRO A 28 -0.91 -14.67 12.71
CA PRO A 28 -1.66 -15.91 12.63
C PRO A 28 -1.86 -16.36 11.17
N ALA A 29 -1.76 -17.66 10.92
CA ALA A 29 -1.93 -18.26 9.59
C ALA A 29 -3.12 -17.71 8.77
N PRO A 30 -4.35 -17.58 9.30
CA PRO A 30 -5.47 -17.05 8.52
C PRO A 30 -5.28 -15.59 8.07
N LEU A 31 -4.61 -14.76 8.88
CA LEU A 31 -4.30 -13.37 8.54
C LEU A 31 -3.15 -13.29 7.53
N ALA A 32 -2.15 -14.16 7.66
CA ALA A 32 -1.06 -14.26 6.69
C ALA A 32 -1.57 -14.66 5.30
N GLU A 33 -2.50 -15.62 5.22
CA GLU A 33 -3.13 -16.02 3.96
C GLU A 33 -3.99 -14.91 3.34
N GLU A 34 -4.77 -14.20 4.15
CA GLU A 34 -5.57 -13.06 3.69
C GLU A 34 -4.68 -11.94 3.15
N LEU A 35 -3.61 -11.59 3.87
CA LEU A 35 -2.62 -10.62 3.41
C LEU A 35 -1.99 -11.06 2.07
N ALA A 36 -1.63 -12.33 1.92
CA ALA A 36 -1.10 -12.87 0.67
C ALA A 36 -2.08 -12.73 -0.50
N ARG A 37 -3.38 -13.01 -0.28
CA ARG A 37 -4.43 -12.83 -1.29
C ARG A 37 -4.58 -11.37 -1.72
N LEU A 38 -4.62 -10.44 -0.76
CA LEU A 38 -4.75 -9.01 -1.02
C LEU A 38 -3.53 -8.46 -1.78
N VAL A 39 -2.33 -8.89 -1.40
CA VAL A 39 -1.08 -8.56 -2.10
C VAL A 39 -1.11 -9.06 -3.54
N ALA A 40 -1.46 -10.33 -3.77
CA ALA A 40 -1.53 -10.89 -5.12
C ALA A 40 -2.52 -10.13 -6.01
N ALA A 41 -3.70 -9.78 -5.48
CA ALA A 41 -4.69 -8.99 -6.20
C ALA A 41 -4.19 -7.57 -6.54
N ALA A 42 -3.54 -6.90 -5.59
CA ALA A 42 -2.99 -5.56 -5.81
C ALA A 42 -1.84 -5.57 -6.85
N VAL A 43 -0.95 -6.56 -6.80
CA VAL A 43 0.12 -6.73 -7.78
C VAL A 43 -0.43 -7.03 -9.17
N ALA A 44 -1.44 -7.90 -9.29
CA ALA A 44 -2.08 -8.23 -10.56
C ALA A 44 -2.84 -7.03 -11.17
N ALA A 45 -3.45 -6.19 -10.34
CA ALA A 45 -4.12 -4.97 -10.78
C ALA A 45 -3.14 -3.90 -11.30
N GLY A 46 -1.90 -3.91 -10.80
CA GLY A 46 -0.85 -2.99 -11.21
C GLY A 46 -1.14 -1.54 -10.81
N THR A 47 -0.48 -0.59 -11.48
CA THR A 47 -0.69 0.85 -11.27
C THR A 47 -1.61 1.40 -12.35
N PRO A 48 -2.68 2.14 -12.00
CA PRO A 48 -3.62 2.66 -12.97
C PRO A 48 -2.95 3.69 -13.90
N PRO A 49 -3.22 3.64 -15.22
CA PRO A 49 -2.65 4.61 -16.16
C PRO A 49 -3.29 5.98 -15.95
N GLY A 50 -2.50 6.99 -15.60
CA GLY A 50 -2.97 8.38 -15.58
C GLY A 50 -2.53 9.25 -14.40
N GLU A 51 -1.80 8.69 -13.44
CA GLU A 51 -1.31 9.47 -12.31
C GLU A 51 -0.10 10.34 -12.72
N ARG A 52 -0.39 11.55 -13.21
CA ARG A 52 0.64 12.56 -13.47
C ARG A 52 1.03 13.21 -12.14
N PRO A 53 2.31 13.22 -11.76
CA PRO A 53 2.75 13.95 -10.58
C PRO A 53 2.47 15.44 -10.81
N GLY A 54 1.49 15.99 -10.08
CA GLY A 54 1.22 17.43 -10.06
C GLY A 54 -0.24 17.88 -10.13
N ARG A 55 -1.24 16.99 -10.30
CA ARG A 55 -2.64 17.45 -10.48
C ARG A 55 -3.44 17.64 -9.19
N ALA A 56 -3.00 17.09 -8.06
CA ALA A 56 -3.65 17.30 -6.77
C ALA A 56 -2.59 17.52 -5.68
N ARG A 57 -2.34 18.78 -5.31
CA ARG A 57 -1.42 19.14 -4.22
C ARG A 57 -1.89 18.61 -2.85
N ASP A 58 -3.16 18.23 -2.76
CA ASP A 58 -3.84 17.84 -1.53
C ASP A 58 -4.06 16.33 -1.42
N ALA A 59 -3.85 15.59 -2.52
CA ALA A 59 -4.07 14.14 -2.56
C ALA A 59 -3.02 13.40 -1.73
N MET A 60 -3.45 12.34 -1.06
CA MET A 60 -2.58 11.47 -0.29
C MET A 60 -2.04 10.36 -1.19
N SER A 61 -0.72 10.23 -1.27
CA SER A 61 -0.04 9.17 -2.01
C SER A 61 0.46 8.09 -1.06
N TYR A 62 0.32 6.84 -1.48
CA TYR A 62 0.70 5.68 -0.71
C TYR A 62 1.71 4.88 -1.51
N THR A 63 2.79 4.45 -0.87
CA THR A 63 3.76 3.53 -1.44
C THR A 63 3.74 2.24 -0.63
N LEU A 64 3.31 1.15 -1.27
CA LEU A 64 3.35 -0.20 -0.75
C LEU A 64 4.58 -0.92 -1.30
N THR A 65 5.45 -1.40 -0.41
CA THR A 65 6.57 -2.28 -0.76
C THR A 65 6.28 -3.66 -0.24
N VAL A 66 6.28 -4.65 -1.13
CA VAL A 66 6.12 -6.06 -0.81
C VAL A 66 7.48 -6.74 -0.98
N GLU A 67 7.91 -7.42 0.07
CA GLU A 67 9.14 -8.20 0.13
C GLU A 67 8.75 -9.68 0.35
N GLY A 68 8.91 -10.51 -0.69
CA GLY A 68 8.66 -11.95 -0.67
C GLY A 68 9.74 -12.66 -1.48
N ASP A 69 9.34 -13.39 -2.52
CA ASP A 69 10.28 -13.99 -3.49
C ASP A 69 11.04 -12.93 -4.32
N GLY A 70 10.57 -11.68 -4.29
CA GLY A 70 11.21 -10.51 -4.85
C GLY A 70 10.71 -9.24 -4.16
N ARG A 71 11.20 -8.07 -4.62
CA ARG A 71 10.76 -6.77 -4.14
C ARG A 71 9.88 -6.08 -5.17
N THR A 72 8.62 -5.86 -4.82
CA THR A 72 7.65 -5.15 -5.67
C THR A 72 7.19 -3.88 -4.96
N ALA A 73 7.18 -2.74 -5.66
CA ALA A 73 6.68 -1.48 -5.14
C ALA A 73 5.50 -0.99 -5.97
N LEU A 74 4.39 -0.67 -5.31
CA LEU A 74 3.19 -0.09 -5.90
C LEU A 74 2.99 1.30 -5.29
N THR A 75 2.75 2.31 -6.12
CA THR A 75 2.46 3.67 -5.66
C THR A 75 1.18 4.16 -6.30
N GLN A 76 0.22 4.60 -5.49
CA GLN A 76 -1.10 5.09 -5.93
C GLN A 76 -1.59 6.18 -4.97
N SER A 77 -2.43 7.12 -5.44
CA SER A 77 -3.14 8.08 -4.58
C SER A 77 -4.56 7.66 -4.22
N ASP A 78 -5.07 8.22 -3.12
CA ASP A 78 -6.49 8.13 -2.73
C ASP A 78 -7.48 8.49 -3.85
N THR A 79 -7.11 9.42 -4.74
CA THR A 79 -7.97 9.85 -5.84
C THR A 79 -7.96 8.92 -7.07
N ALA A 80 -6.98 8.02 -7.19
CA ALA A 80 -6.76 7.24 -8.41
C ALA A 80 -6.52 5.75 -8.16
N MET A 81 -6.43 5.29 -6.91
CA MET A 81 -6.05 3.91 -6.60
C MET A 81 -7.07 2.89 -7.10
N THR A 82 -6.56 1.72 -7.46
CA THR A 82 -7.37 0.56 -7.82
C THR A 82 -8.13 0.03 -6.58
N PRO A 83 -9.30 -0.61 -6.77
CA PRO A 83 -10.02 -1.24 -5.66
C PRO A 83 -9.19 -2.27 -4.88
N ALA A 84 -8.32 -3.03 -5.58
CA ALA A 84 -7.45 -4.01 -4.96
C ALA A 84 -6.39 -3.36 -4.05
N PHE A 85 -5.80 -2.24 -4.49
CA PHE A 85 -4.87 -1.46 -3.67
C PHE A 85 -5.59 -0.87 -2.45
N ALA A 86 -6.80 -0.35 -2.62
CA ALA A 86 -7.60 0.21 -1.53
C ALA A 86 -7.93 -0.85 -0.46
N ALA A 87 -8.28 -2.07 -0.87
CA ALA A 87 -8.56 -3.17 0.05
C ALA A 87 -7.31 -3.56 0.87
N LEU A 88 -6.15 -3.67 0.22
CA LEU A 88 -4.88 -3.94 0.91
C LEU A 88 -4.51 -2.81 1.87
N LEU A 89 -4.66 -1.55 1.46
CA LEU A 89 -4.42 -0.39 2.31
C LEU A 89 -5.31 -0.42 3.56
N ALA A 90 -6.61 -0.64 3.38
CA ALA A 90 -7.56 -0.70 4.50
C ALA A 90 -7.26 -1.85 5.47
N TRP A 91 -6.83 -3.00 4.94
CA TRP A 91 -6.43 -4.14 5.77
C TRP A 91 -5.19 -3.80 6.60
N LEU A 92 -4.18 -3.18 5.98
CA LEU A 92 -2.96 -2.75 6.69
C LEU A 92 -3.30 -1.72 7.76
N GLU A 93 -4.17 -0.75 7.50
CA GLU A 93 -4.54 0.25 8.52
C GLU A 93 -5.24 -0.33 9.76
N GLN A 94 -5.74 -1.55 9.68
CA GLN A 94 -6.43 -2.25 10.78
C GLN A 94 -5.52 -3.20 11.58
N HIS A 95 -4.28 -3.46 11.13
CA HIS A 95 -3.36 -4.45 11.71
C HIS A 95 -1.97 -3.86 12.01
#